data_AF-A0A0H5SX66-F1
#
_entry.id   AF-A0A0H5SX66-F1
#
_cell.length_a   1.000
_cell.length_b   1.000
_cell.length_c   1.000
_cell.angle_alpha   90.00
_cell.angle_beta   90.00
_cell.angle_gamma   90.00
#
_symmetry.space_group_name_H-M   'P 1'
#
loop_
_entity.id
_entity.type
_entity.pdbx_description
1 polymer ?
#
loop_
_entity_poly.entity_id
_entity_poly.type
_entity_poly.pdbx_seq_one_letter_code
_entity_poly.pdbx_strand_id
1 'polypeptide(L)'
;MMGLIDKAINRANELKDTADTISRLNEIITKSENGEVVVYKSGSGIIHLNELSKESKQKLLDTVRTALINTRNEKVAKLEELMGLIKSEPVVIAKNCITGEEIIKTDSPERKSRSRYPENMTVETVTRMYVAEGKNRREIADYFGVKESTVNNFLYLHGIRRNKREKKPDEKECP
;
A
#
# COMPACT_ATOMS: atom_id res chain seq x y z
N MET A 1 37.40 -3.50 -30.01
CA MET A 1 36.69 -4.33 -29.00
C MET A 1 36.61 -3.51 -27.73
N MET A 2 35.41 -3.13 -27.24
CA MET A 2 35.29 -2.52 -25.92
C MET A 2 35.74 -3.51 -24.84
N GLY A 3 36.60 -3.06 -23.93
CA GLY A 3 37.08 -3.87 -22.81
C GLY A 3 35.92 -4.25 -21.87
N LEU A 4 36.13 -5.28 -21.04
CA LEU A 4 35.16 -5.66 -20.01
C LEU A 4 34.86 -4.50 -19.05
N ILE A 5 35.87 -3.67 -18.77
CA ILE A 5 35.76 -2.47 -17.93
C ILE A 5 34.85 -1.42 -18.60
N ASP A 6 35.04 -1.12 -19.89
CA ASP A 6 34.21 -0.16 -20.62
C ASP A 6 32.74 -0.60 -20.65
N LYS A 7 32.50 -1.90 -20.85
CA LYS A 7 31.14 -2.47 -20.79
C LYS A 7 30.49 -2.31 -19.42
N ALA A 8 31.26 -2.51 -18.34
CA ALA A 8 30.76 -2.33 -16.98
C ALA A 8 30.45 -0.86 -16.67
N ILE A 9 31.30 0.07 -17.11
CA ILE A 9 31.09 1.52 -16.95
C ILE A 9 29.83 1.97 -17.70
N ASN A 10 29.66 1.54 -18.95
CA ASN A 10 28.47 1.89 -19.73
C ASN A 10 27.20 1.37 -19.06
N ARG A 11 27.20 0.13 -18.57
CA ARG A 11 26.06 -0.46 -17.86
C ARG A 11 25.73 0.30 -16.57
N ALA A 12 26.75 0.75 -15.83
CA ALA A 12 26.55 1.55 -14.62
C ALA A 12 25.93 2.92 -14.92
N ASN A 13 26.32 3.56 -16.03
CA ASN A 13 25.71 4.82 -16.47
C ASN A 13 24.25 4.64 -16.88
N GLU A 14 23.93 3.57 -17.62
CA GLU A 14 22.54 3.25 -17.99
C GLU A 14 21.65 2.97 -16.76
N LEU A 15 22.19 2.27 -15.75
CA LEU A 15 21.51 2.05 -14.47
C LEU A 15 21.22 3.37 -13.74
N LYS A 16 22.18 4.30 -13.73
CA LYS A 16 22.00 5.61 -13.13
C LYS A 16 20.93 6.43 -13.85
N ASP A 17 21.00 6.52 -15.17
CA ASP A 17 20.03 7.30 -15.97
C ASP A 17 18.60 6.76 -15.84
N THR A 18 18.45 5.44 -15.78
CA THR A 18 17.14 4.79 -15.57
C THR A 18 16.60 5.05 -14.17
N ALA A 19 17.45 4.98 -13.13
CA ALA A 19 17.06 5.30 -11.76
C ALA A 19 16.65 6.77 -11.58
N ASP A 20 17.39 7.70 -12.19
CA ASP A 20 17.07 9.13 -12.19
C ASP A 20 15.73 9.40 -12.90
N THR A 21 15.48 8.72 -14.01
CA THR A 21 14.20 8.79 -14.73
C THR A 21 13.04 8.32 -13.87
N ILE A 22 13.18 7.20 -13.16
CA ILE A 22 12.14 6.68 -12.25
C ILE A 22 11.86 7.69 -11.12
N SER A 23 12.89 8.31 -10.56
CA SER A 23 12.75 9.31 -9.50
C SER A 23 11.94 10.52 -9.97
N ARG A 24 12.24 11.03 -11.18
CA ARG A 24 11.46 12.12 -11.81
C ARG A 24 10.01 11.72 -12.07
N LEU A 25 9.76 10.50 -12.54
CA LEU A 25 8.40 10.01 -12.76
C LEU A 25 7.59 9.95 -11.46
N ASN A 26 8.20 9.50 -10.36
CA ASN A 26 7.54 9.49 -9.05
C ASN A 26 7.18 10.90 -8.58
N GLU A 27 8.08 11.88 -8.75
CA GLU A 27 7.79 13.27 -8.42
C GLU A 27 6.60 13.83 -9.22
N ILE A 28 6.54 13.51 -10.52
CA ILE A 28 5.42 13.90 -11.39
C ILE A 28 4.12 13.23 -10.94
N ILE A 29 4.14 11.94 -10.57
CA ILE A 29 2.98 11.22 -10.03
C ILE A 29 2.49 11.90 -8.75
N THR A 30 3.36 12.24 -7.80
CA THR A 30 2.96 12.92 -6.56
C THR A 30 2.37 14.31 -6.85
N LYS A 31 2.98 15.10 -7.75
CA LYS A 31 2.44 16.40 -8.17
C LYS A 31 1.07 16.29 -8.85
N SER A 32 0.84 15.20 -9.59
CA SER A 32 -0.46 14.90 -10.19
C SER A 32 -1.54 14.63 -9.16
N GLU A 33 -1.21 13.98 -8.04
CA GLU A 33 -2.15 13.73 -6.94
C GLU A 33 -2.58 15.04 -6.27
N ASN A 34 -1.67 16.02 -6.21
CA ASN A 34 -1.95 17.36 -5.69
C ASN A 34 -2.66 18.28 -6.70
N GLY A 35 -2.88 17.83 -7.95
CA GLY A 35 -3.55 18.60 -8.99
C GLY A 35 -2.71 19.71 -9.64
N GLU A 36 -1.39 19.68 -9.48
CA GLU A 36 -0.46 20.73 -9.94
C GLU A 36 0.07 20.53 -11.38
N VAL A 37 -0.38 19.50 -12.10
CA VAL A 37 0.21 19.15 -13.39
C VAL A 37 -0.25 20.11 -14.48
N VAL A 38 0.68 20.82 -15.10
CA VAL A 38 0.46 21.61 -16.30
C VAL A 38 0.69 20.71 -17.52
N VAL A 39 -0.32 20.57 -18.39
CA VAL A 39 -0.20 19.77 -19.61
C VAL A 39 0.17 20.68 -20.77
N TYR A 40 1.36 20.47 -21.34
CA TYR A 40 1.77 21.14 -22.57
C TYR A 40 1.40 20.28 -23.78
N LYS A 41 0.59 20.83 -24.68
CA LYS A 41 0.28 20.18 -25.97
C LYS A 41 1.07 20.88 -27.06
N SER A 42 1.96 20.14 -27.72
CA SER A 42 2.72 20.66 -28.87
C SER A 42 1.77 21.23 -29.92
N GLY A 43 1.94 22.51 -30.27
CA GLY A 43 1.13 23.23 -31.25
C GLY A 43 -0.15 23.88 -30.73
N SER A 44 -0.55 23.66 -29.48
CA SER A 44 -1.76 24.28 -28.89
C SER A 44 -1.47 25.25 -27.73
N GLY A 45 -0.20 25.42 -27.38
CA GLY A 45 0.21 26.23 -26.23
C GLY A 45 -0.03 25.52 -24.89
N ILE A 46 0.06 26.29 -23.80
CA ILE A 46 -0.21 25.81 -22.45
C ILE A 46 -1.73 25.79 -22.25
N ILE A 47 -2.30 24.61 -22.05
CA ILE A 47 -3.72 24.49 -21.69
C ILE A 47 -3.82 24.49 -20.17
N HIS A 48 -4.45 25.52 -19.61
CA HIS A 48 -4.71 25.59 -18.17
C HIS A 48 -5.84 24.61 -17.81
N LEU A 49 -5.58 23.70 -16.86
CA LEU A 49 -6.54 22.69 -16.42
C LEU A 49 -7.84 23.25 -15.79
N ASN A 50 -7.90 24.57 -15.55
CA ASN A 50 -9.06 25.23 -14.94
C ASN A 50 -10.25 25.35 -15.89
N GLU A 51 -10.05 25.21 -17.20
CA GLU A 51 -11.12 25.31 -18.21
C GLU A 51 -11.85 23.98 -18.47
N LEU A 52 -11.33 22.87 -17.94
CA LEU A 52 -11.95 21.55 -18.10
C LEU A 52 -13.06 21.33 -17.07
N SER A 53 -14.14 20.66 -17.50
CA SER A 53 -15.13 20.13 -16.56
C SER A 53 -14.47 19.18 -15.56
N LYS A 54 -15.04 19.07 -14.35
CA LYS A 54 -14.50 18.18 -13.29
C LYS A 54 -14.32 16.74 -13.79
N GLU A 55 -15.27 16.24 -14.58
CA GLU A 55 -15.24 14.89 -15.15
C GLU A 55 -14.12 14.73 -16.18
N SER A 56 -13.99 15.66 -17.13
CA SER A 56 -12.92 15.64 -18.13
C SER A 56 -11.54 15.78 -17.49
N LYS A 57 -11.42 16.61 -16.43
CA LYS A 57 -10.20 16.75 -15.65
C LYS A 57 -9.83 15.44 -14.97
N GLN A 58 -10.79 14.75 -14.35
CA GLN A 58 -10.54 13.46 -13.70
C GLN A 58 -10.12 12.40 -14.70
N LYS A 59 -10.85 12.27 -15.82
CA LYS A 59 -10.52 11.31 -16.89
C LYS A 59 -9.13 11.54 -17.47
N LEU A 60 -8.75 12.81 -17.65
CA LEU A 60 -7.41 13.18 -18.10
C LEU A 60 -6.35 12.79 -17.06
N LEU A 61 -6.57 13.10 -15.78
CA LEU A 61 -5.67 12.71 -14.69
C LEU A 61 -5.50 11.19 -14.62
N ASP A 62 -6.58 10.43 -14.72
CA ASP A 62 -6.53 8.96 -14.67
C ASP A 62 -5.76 8.38 -15.87
N THR A 63 -5.96 8.95 -17.06
CA THR A 63 -5.24 8.57 -18.28
C THR A 63 -3.73 8.83 -18.15
N VAL A 64 -3.37 10.04 -17.69
CA VAL A 64 -1.97 10.44 -17.47
C VAL A 64 -1.34 9.58 -16.38
N ARG A 65 -2.04 9.33 -15.28
CA ARG A 65 -1.59 8.47 -14.18
C ARG A 65 -1.31 7.06 -14.66
N THR A 66 -2.22 6.48 -15.43
CA THR A 66 -2.07 5.13 -15.98
C THR A 66 -0.86 5.05 -16.91
N ALA A 67 -0.68 6.05 -17.78
CA ALA A 67 0.48 6.12 -18.66
C ALA A 67 1.80 6.22 -17.86
N LEU A 68 1.86 7.09 -16.85
CA LEU A 68 3.03 7.26 -16.00
C LEU A 68 3.38 5.99 -15.21
N ILE A 69 2.39 5.31 -14.63
CA ILE A 69 2.59 4.06 -13.90
C ILE A 69 3.11 2.97 -14.85
N ASN A 70 2.51 2.83 -16.03
CA ASN A 70 2.97 1.84 -17.00
C ASN A 70 4.41 2.12 -17.45
N THR A 71 4.74 3.37 -17.78
CA THR A 71 6.12 3.76 -18.12
C THR A 71 7.08 3.52 -16.97
N ARG A 72 6.69 3.80 -15.72
CA ARG A 72 7.51 3.50 -14.54
C ARG A 72 7.77 1.99 -14.45
N ASN A 73 6.74 1.16 -14.55
CA ASN A 73 6.85 -0.30 -14.44
C ASN A 73 7.76 -0.88 -15.54
N GLU A 74 7.64 -0.39 -16.77
CA GLU A 74 8.54 -0.76 -17.87
C GLU A 74 10.01 -0.40 -17.57
N LYS A 75 10.27 0.79 -16.99
CA LYS A 75 11.63 1.20 -16.63
C LYS A 75 12.18 0.43 -15.44
N VAL A 76 11.35 0.10 -14.45
CA VAL A 76 11.74 -0.78 -13.32
C VAL A 76 12.10 -2.17 -13.83
N ALA A 77 11.29 -2.75 -14.72
CA ALA A 77 11.61 -4.04 -15.33
C ALA A 77 12.94 -4.01 -16.10
N LYS A 78 13.21 -2.94 -16.85
CA LYS A 78 14.51 -2.74 -17.51
C LYS A 78 15.66 -2.61 -16.50
N LEU A 79 15.45 -1.92 -15.38
CA LEU A 79 16.46 -1.79 -14.33
C LEU A 79 16.78 -3.15 -13.69
N GLU A 80 15.76 -3.97 -13.40
CA GLU A 80 15.92 -5.33 -12.88
C GLU A 80 16.71 -6.23 -13.84
N GLU A 81 16.41 -6.15 -15.13
CA GLU A 81 17.17 -6.84 -16.19
C GLU A 81 18.63 -6.40 -16.22
N LEU A 82 18.88 -5.09 -16.12
CA LEU A 82 20.24 -4.55 -16.05
C LEU A 82 20.97 -4.93 -14.76
N MET A 83 20.26 -5.21 -13.66
CA MET A 83 20.86 -5.71 -12.42
C MET A 83 21.03 -7.23 -12.39
N GLY A 84 20.44 -7.96 -13.35
CA GLY A 84 20.45 -9.42 -13.36
C GLY A 84 19.57 -10.04 -12.27
N LEU A 85 18.59 -9.29 -11.76
CA LEU A 85 17.58 -9.84 -10.85
C LEU A 85 16.59 -10.69 -11.65
N ILE A 86 16.04 -11.74 -11.00
CA ILE A 86 15.04 -12.63 -11.60
C ILE A 86 13.88 -11.78 -12.12
N LYS A 87 13.54 -11.93 -13.41
CA LYS A 87 12.53 -11.13 -14.11
C LYS A 87 11.19 -11.17 -13.36
N SER A 88 10.78 -10.04 -12.80
CA SER A 88 9.38 -9.82 -12.49
C SER A 88 8.67 -9.43 -13.79
N GLU A 89 7.55 -10.08 -14.12
CA GLU A 89 6.75 -9.66 -15.28
C GLU A 89 6.19 -8.26 -14.99
N PRO A 90 6.35 -7.29 -15.91
CA PRO A 90 5.84 -5.95 -15.68
C PRO A 90 4.32 -6.04 -15.50
N VAL A 91 3.84 -5.57 -14.35
CA VAL A 91 2.40 -5.47 -14.08
C VAL A 91 1.82 -4.42 -15.03
N VAL A 92 1.28 -4.87 -16.16
CA VAL A 92 0.57 -4.02 -17.12
C VAL A 92 -0.82 -3.77 -16.56
N ILE A 93 -1.09 -2.53 -16.14
CA ILE A 93 -2.45 -2.13 -15.83
C ILE A 93 -3.15 -1.94 -17.17
N ALA A 94 -4.05 -2.87 -17.50
CA ALA A 94 -4.75 -2.87 -18.77
C ALA A 94 -5.47 -1.53 -19.01
N LYS A 95 -5.35 -0.99 -20.23
CA LYS A 95 -5.96 0.29 -20.65
C LYS A 95 -7.50 0.33 -20.53
N ASN A 96 -8.14 -0.82 -20.32
CA ASN A 96 -9.60 -0.96 -20.33
C ASN A 96 -10.27 -0.76 -18.96
N CYS A 97 -9.54 -0.38 -17.91
CA CYS A 97 -10.13 -0.21 -16.59
C CYS A 97 -10.79 1.18 -16.36
N ILE A 98 -10.75 2.11 -17.34
CA ILE A 98 -11.16 3.52 -17.14
C ILE A 98 -12.08 4.04 -18.26
N THR A 99 -12.70 3.14 -19.03
CA THR A 99 -13.94 3.51 -19.72
C THR A 99 -15.05 3.38 -18.69
N GLY A 100 -15.61 4.52 -18.28
CA GLY A 100 -16.81 4.60 -17.45
C GLY A 100 -18.07 4.06 -18.16
N GLU A 101 -17.97 2.87 -18.77
CA GLU A 101 -19.09 1.96 -18.69
C GLU A 101 -19.32 1.77 -17.21
N GLU A 102 -20.50 2.19 -16.75
CA GLU A 102 -21.02 1.80 -15.46
C GLU A 102 -20.52 0.39 -15.19
N ILE A 103 -19.71 0.24 -14.15
CA ILE A 103 -19.66 -1.01 -13.43
C ILE A 103 -21.13 -1.20 -13.08
N ILE A 104 -21.84 -1.93 -13.95
CA ILE A 104 -23.07 -2.60 -13.59
C ILE A 104 -22.63 -3.21 -12.28
N LYS A 105 -23.19 -2.67 -11.20
CA LYS A 105 -23.19 -3.31 -9.91
C LYS A 105 -23.88 -4.61 -10.23
N THR A 106 -23.10 -5.58 -10.70
CA THR A 106 -23.41 -6.96 -10.49
C THR A 106 -23.62 -6.94 -9.01
N ASP A 107 -24.85 -7.27 -8.62
CA ASP A 107 -25.21 -7.62 -7.26
C ASP A 107 -24.41 -8.87 -6.88
N SER A 108 -23.07 -8.75 -6.93
CA SER A 108 -22.17 -9.46 -6.09
C SER A 108 -22.70 -9.08 -4.72
N PRO A 109 -23.43 -9.99 -4.06
CA PRO A 109 -24.10 -9.67 -2.82
C PRO A 109 -23.02 -9.04 -1.99
N GLU A 110 -23.28 -7.82 -1.48
CA GLU A 110 -22.39 -7.15 -0.54
C GLU A 110 -21.80 -8.26 0.29
N ARG A 111 -20.51 -8.52 0.13
CA ARG A 111 -19.81 -9.42 1.04
C ARG A 111 -19.86 -8.60 2.31
N LYS A 112 -20.99 -8.69 3.03
CA LYS A 112 -21.12 -8.35 4.44
C LYS A 112 -19.85 -8.94 4.95
N SER A 113 -18.89 -8.07 5.27
CA SER A 113 -17.71 -8.45 5.99
C SER A 113 -18.33 -9.13 7.18
N ARG A 114 -18.42 -10.47 7.13
CA ARG A 114 -19.00 -11.24 8.22
C ARG A 114 -18.09 -10.82 9.34
N SER A 115 -18.59 -9.94 10.21
CA SER A 115 -17.78 -9.38 11.28
C SER A 115 -17.17 -10.61 11.91
N ARG A 116 -15.84 -10.76 11.78
CA ARG A 116 -15.17 -12.00 12.19
C ARG A 116 -15.25 -12.19 13.71
N TYR A 117 -15.81 -11.19 14.40
CA TYR A 117 -15.93 -11.09 15.82
C TYR A 117 -17.42 -11.06 16.20
N PRO A 118 -17.80 -11.83 17.25
CA PRO A 118 -19.11 -11.73 17.88
C PRO A 118 -19.51 -10.28 18.23
N GLU A 119 -20.80 -9.94 18.17
CA GLU A 119 -21.30 -8.58 18.46
C GLU A 119 -20.98 -8.10 19.88
N ASN A 120 -20.87 -9.03 20.83
CA ASN A 120 -20.52 -8.74 22.22
C ASN A 120 -19.01 -8.49 22.42
N MET A 121 -18.16 -8.77 21.43
CA MET A 121 -16.71 -8.60 21.53
C MET A 121 -16.29 -7.17 21.19
N THR A 122 -16.61 -6.22 22.08
CA THR A 122 -16.21 -4.82 21.94
C THR A 122 -14.80 -4.57 22.47
N VAL A 123 -14.12 -3.54 21.94
CA VAL A 123 -12.76 -3.14 22.33
C VAL A 123 -12.68 -2.86 23.84
N GLU A 124 -13.68 -2.18 24.39
CA GLU A 124 -13.76 -1.83 25.82
C GLU A 124 -13.83 -3.08 26.71
N THR A 125 -14.68 -4.04 26.35
CA THR A 125 -14.87 -5.27 27.12
C THR A 125 -13.59 -6.11 27.13
N VAL A 126 -12.97 -6.30 25.95
CA VAL A 126 -11.71 -7.06 25.84
C VAL A 126 -10.58 -6.35 26.59
N THR A 127 -10.50 -5.01 26.52
CA THR A 127 -9.48 -4.23 27.23
C THR A 127 -9.63 -4.36 28.74
N ARG A 128 -10.86 -4.28 29.27
CA ARG A 128 -11.13 -4.47 30.71
C ARG A 128 -10.71 -5.86 31.18
N MET A 129 -11.12 -6.92 30.47
CA MET A 129 -10.75 -8.29 30.84
C MET A 129 -9.24 -8.54 30.76
N TYR A 130 -8.57 -8.03 29.71
CA TYR A 130 -7.16 -8.31 29.46
C TYR A 130 -6.20 -7.47 30.31
N VAL A 131 -6.51 -6.18 30.50
CA VAL A 131 -5.65 -5.22 31.21
C VAL A 131 -6.04 -5.09 32.67
N ALA A 132 -7.32 -4.87 32.98
CA ALA A 132 -7.77 -4.60 34.35
C ALA A 132 -7.93 -5.89 35.17
N GLU A 133 -8.60 -6.91 34.62
CA GLU A 133 -8.78 -8.19 35.31
C GLU A 133 -7.57 -9.13 35.13
N GLY A 134 -6.70 -8.84 34.15
CA GLY A 134 -5.51 -9.64 33.90
C GLY A 134 -5.81 -11.05 33.40
N LYS A 135 -6.99 -11.29 32.81
CA LYS A 135 -7.35 -12.59 32.25
C LYS A 135 -6.42 -12.99 31.12
N ASN A 136 -6.23 -14.30 30.97
CA ASN A 136 -5.46 -14.86 29.87
C ASN A 136 -6.32 -14.94 28.60
N ARG A 137 -5.68 -14.98 27.42
CA ARG A 137 -6.39 -15.02 26.13
C ARG A 137 -7.34 -16.22 26.03
N ARG A 138 -7.00 -17.35 26.64
CA ARG A 138 -7.84 -18.55 26.74
C ARG A 138 -9.14 -18.30 27.49
N GLU A 139 -9.08 -17.62 28.64
CA GLU A 139 -10.27 -17.30 29.44
C GLU A 139 -11.18 -16.31 28.71
N ILE A 140 -10.59 -15.36 27.98
CA ILE A 140 -11.34 -14.42 27.13
C ILE A 140 -12.01 -15.17 25.96
N ALA A 141 -11.29 -16.12 25.35
CA ALA A 141 -11.82 -16.96 24.28
C ALA A 141 -13.00 -17.81 24.76
N ASP A 142 -12.88 -18.45 25.93
CA ASP A 142 -13.96 -19.24 26.54
C ASP A 142 -15.18 -18.37 26.88
N TYR A 143 -14.97 -17.14 27.35
CA TYR A 143 -16.05 -16.17 27.64
C TYR A 143 -16.84 -15.75 26.39
N PHE A 144 -16.16 -15.53 25.26
CA PHE A 144 -16.80 -15.13 24.00
C PHE A 144 -17.19 -16.32 23.10
N GLY A 145 -16.86 -17.56 23.47
CA GLY A 145 -17.08 -18.75 22.65
C GLY A 145 -16.28 -18.74 21.33
N VAL A 146 -15.09 -18.13 21.33
CA VAL A 146 -14.22 -18.02 20.14
C VAL A 146 -12.90 -18.75 20.34
N LYS A 147 -12.11 -18.92 19.26
CA LYS A 147 -10.75 -19.46 19.37
C LYS A 147 -9.79 -18.43 19.96
N GLU A 148 -8.75 -18.89 20.68
CA GLU A 148 -7.71 -18.01 21.22
C GLU A 148 -7.03 -17.17 20.13
N SER A 149 -6.85 -17.73 18.93
CA SER A 149 -6.30 -17.01 17.77
C SER A 149 -7.16 -15.81 17.34
N THR A 150 -8.48 -15.89 17.49
CA THR A 150 -9.42 -14.78 17.24
C THR A 150 -9.16 -13.65 18.22
N VAL A 151 -9.00 -13.96 19.51
CA VAL A 151 -8.68 -12.99 20.55
C VAL A 151 -7.31 -12.35 20.30
N ASN A 152 -6.31 -13.15 19.93
CA ASN A 152 -4.98 -12.64 19.62
C ASN A 152 -4.98 -11.67 18.43
N ASN A 153 -5.71 -12.00 17.36
CA ASN A 153 -5.86 -11.13 16.21
C ASN A 153 -6.61 -9.84 16.56
N PHE A 154 -7.65 -9.93 17.40
CA PHE A 154 -8.39 -8.78 17.89
C PHE A 154 -7.51 -7.83 18.71
N LEU A 155 -6.72 -8.36 19.66
CA LEU A 155 -5.77 -7.58 20.45
C LEU A 155 -4.72 -6.88 19.57
N TYR A 156 -4.21 -7.58 18.56
CA TYR A 156 -3.23 -7.03 17.60
C TYR A 156 -3.84 -5.90 16.76
N LEU A 157 -5.03 -6.14 16.18
CA LEU A 157 -5.73 -5.19 15.32
C LEU A 157 -6.07 -3.89 16.06
N HIS A 158 -6.41 -3.98 17.35
CA HIS A 158 -6.77 -2.84 18.19
C HIS A 158 -5.62 -2.30 19.05
N GLY A 159 -4.40 -2.83 18.91
CA GLY A 159 -3.22 -2.34 19.62
C GLY A 159 -3.25 -2.53 21.15
N ILE A 160 -4.07 -3.45 21.66
CA ILE A 160 -4.21 -3.69 23.10
C ILE A 160 -3.00 -4.50 23.59
N ARG A 161 -2.13 -3.88 24.39
CA ARG A 161 -0.94 -4.52 24.98
C ARG A 161 -1.09 -4.64 26.49
N ARG A 162 -0.60 -5.75 27.04
CA ARG A 162 -0.54 -5.94 28.50
C ARG A 162 0.67 -5.16 29.02
N ASN A 163 0.47 -4.30 30.02
CA ASN A 163 1.58 -3.64 30.70
C ASN A 163 2.52 -4.73 31.24
N LYS A 164 3.82 -4.60 30.95
CA LYS A 164 4.82 -5.52 31.50
C LYS A 164 4.64 -5.49 33.02
N ARG A 165 4.30 -6.64 33.61
CA ARG A 165 4.27 -6.76 35.07
C ARG A 165 5.63 -6.30 35.57
N GLU A 166 5.66 -5.26 36.39
CA GLU A 166 6.82 -4.95 37.20
C GLU A 166 7.14 -6.23 37.97
N LYS A 167 8.34 -6.77 37.77
CA LYS A 167 8.79 -7.92 38.54
C LYS A 167 8.65 -7.49 40.00
N LYS A 168 7.78 -8.16 40.76
CA LYS A 168 7.80 -8.00 42.22
C LYS A 168 9.25 -8.29 42.64
N PRO A 169 9.90 -7.39 43.40
CA PRO A 169 11.23 -7.66 43.90
C PRO A 169 11.16 -9.00 44.63
N ASP A 170 12.04 -9.92 44.26
CA ASP A 170 12.13 -11.22 44.92
C ASP A 170 12.26 -10.94 46.41
N GLU A 171 11.22 -11.28 47.19
CA GLU A 171 11.27 -11.29 48.65
C GLU A 171 12.27 -12.38 49.02
N LYS A 172 13.55 -12.01 49.03
CA LYS A 172 14.61 -12.79 49.64
C LYS A 172 14.26 -12.85 51.12
N GLU A 173 13.74 -13.99 51.55
CA GLU A 173 13.66 -14.36 52.96
C GLU A 173 15.02 -14.04 53.61
N CYS A 174 14.97 -13.14 54.59
CA CYS A 174 16.04 -12.87 55.55
C CYS A 174 16.18 -14.07 56.52
N PRO A 175 17.34 -14.19 57.18
CA PRO A 175 18.30 -15.29 57.12
C PRO A 175 17.89 -16.62 57.76
#